data_AF-A0A6J8DJA6-F1
#
_entry.id   AF-A0A6J8DJA6-F1
#
_cell.length_a   1.000
_cell.length_b   1.000
_cell.length_c   1.000
_cell.angle_alpha   90.00
_cell.angle_beta   90.00
_cell.angle_gamma   90.00
#
_symmetry.space_group_name_H-M   'P 1'
#
loop_
_entity.id
_entity.type
_entity.pdbx_description
1 polymer ?
#
loop_
_entity_poly.entity_id
_entity_poly.type
_entity_poly.pdbx_seq_one_letter_code
_entity_poly.pdbx_strand_id
1 'polypeptide(L)'
;MQAEEISRFGKKILVVDTPGLFDTKKNVKNEAILSEIKKAFVMMTPGPHAIILVIRIGRYGSEDRDTANIFLKYFGKEMLSHFFVIFTGGDELDGQNIHTLLKNTEQEELQKLVRNSSSRIVAFNNKSSNPSQVKELIEMIEENVRRNGGMHYSNAIFKEIERKLKEENTTPKQVKEGSFGGTLLKVITAPIWGPFYLLGELIDAVF
;
A
#
# COMPACT_ATOMS: atom_id res chain seq x y z
N MET A 1 2.22 1.10 -13.95
CA MET A 1 2.32 1.79 -12.64
C MET A 1 1.91 3.24 -12.77
N GLN A 2 1.14 3.74 -11.82
CA GLN A 2 0.61 5.11 -11.78
C GLN A 2 0.93 5.73 -10.41
N ALA A 3 1.06 7.05 -10.35
CA ALA A 3 1.32 7.76 -9.11
C ALA A 3 0.53 9.07 -9.10
N GLU A 4 -0.07 9.39 -7.96
CA GLU A 4 -0.84 10.62 -7.78
C GLU A 4 -0.58 11.20 -6.40
N GLU A 5 -0.37 12.52 -6.36
CA GLU A 5 -0.30 13.28 -5.11
C GLU A 5 -1.69 13.83 -4.82
N ILE A 6 -2.22 13.47 -3.66
CA ILE A 6 -3.50 13.96 -3.17
C ILE A 6 -3.29 14.73 -1.86
N SER A 7 -4.23 15.62 -1.55
CA SER A 7 -4.28 16.33 -0.26
C SER A 7 -5.54 15.94 0.49
N ARG A 8 -5.37 15.42 1.72
CA ARG A 8 -6.45 14.97 2.60
C ARG A 8 -6.11 15.33 4.04
N PHE A 9 -7.05 15.95 4.76
CA PHE A 9 -6.92 16.30 6.19
C PHE A 9 -5.61 17.01 6.56
N GLY A 10 -5.13 17.93 5.72
CA GLY A 10 -3.88 18.66 5.95
C GLY A 10 -2.60 17.86 5.69
N LYS A 11 -2.71 16.68 5.08
CA LYS A 11 -1.58 15.82 4.67
C LYS A 11 -1.50 15.74 3.16
N LYS A 12 -0.27 15.71 2.65
CA LYS A 12 0.02 15.32 1.28
C LYS A 12 0.31 13.83 1.25
N ILE A 13 -0.29 13.12 0.32
CA ILE A 13 -0.13 11.67 0.19
C ILE A 13 0.22 11.39 -1.26
N LEU A 14 1.39 10.79 -1.47
CA LEU A 14 1.76 10.20 -2.74
C LEU A 14 1.29 8.74 -2.73
N VAL A 15 0.27 8.45 -3.52
CA VAL A 15 -0.23 7.09 -3.74
C VAL A 15 0.42 6.57 -5.01
N VAL A 16 1.16 5.47 -4.90
CA VAL A 16 1.69 4.73 -6.05
C VAL A 16 0.97 3.42 -6.17
N ASP A 17 0.21 3.32 -7.25
CA ASP A 17 -0.46 2.09 -7.64
C ASP A 17 0.46 1.25 -8.51
N THR A 18 0.55 -0.03 -8.16
CA THR A 18 1.34 -1.06 -8.84
C THR A 18 0.44 -2.09 -9.55
N PRO A 19 -0.41 -1.66 -10.51
CA PRO A 19 -1.33 -2.56 -11.20
C PRO A 19 -0.53 -3.51 -12.11
N GLY A 20 -0.90 -4.79 -12.09
CA GLY A 20 -0.27 -5.82 -12.93
C GLY A 20 1.11 -6.30 -12.47
N LEU A 21 1.67 -5.79 -11.36
CA LEU A 21 2.89 -6.33 -10.74
C LEU A 21 2.71 -7.79 -10.30
N PHE A 22 1.46 -8.19 -10.07
CA PHE A 22 1.07 -9.44 -9.40
C PHE A 22 0.04 -10.25 -10.21
N ASP A 23 -0.16 -9.93 -11.50
CA ASP A 23 -1.00 -10.71 -12.42
C ASP A 23 -0.24 -11.99 -12.84
N THR A 24 -0.14 -12.94 -11.90
CA THR A 24 0.60 -14.22 -12.05
C THR A 24 0.02 -15.15 -13.11
N LYS A 25 -1.17 -14.83 -13.63
CA LYS A 25 -1.88 -15.62 -14.65
C LYS A 25 -1.40 -15.37 -16.07
N LYS A 26 -0.70 -14.26 -16.31
CA LYS A 26 -0.11 -14.01 -17.62
C LYS A 26 1.33 -14.49 -17.58
N ASN A 27 1.75 -15.22 -18.62
CA ASN A 27 3.16 -15.47 -18.97
C ASN A 27 3.91 -14.15 -19.30
N VAL A 28 3.76 -13.13 -18.46
CA VAL A 28 4.46 -11.86 -18.52
C VAL A 28 5.88 -12.17 -18.06
N LYS A 29 6.80 -12.13 -19.02
CA LYS A 29 8.24 -12.30 -18.83
C LYS A 29 8.67 -11.61 -17.53
N ASN A 30 9.39 -12.33 -16.66
CA ASN A 30 9.93 -11.84 -15.38
C ASN A 30 10.51 -10.41 -15.46
N GLU A 31 11.04 -10.02 -16.62
CA GLU A 31 11.58 -8.70 -16.94
C GLU A 31 10.57 -7.54 -16.82
N ALA A 32 9.32 -7.71 -17.27
CA ALA A 32 8.32 -6.66 -17.23
C ALA A 32 7.86 -6.37 -15.78
N ILE A 33 7.64 -7.44 -14.99
CA ILE A 33 7.36 -7.34 -13.56
C ILE A 33 8.53 -6.66 -12.84
N LEU A 34 9.76 -7.12 -13.12
CA LEU A 34 10.96 -6.53 -12.52
C LEU A 34 11.13 -5.04 -12.88
N SER A 35 10.75 -4.63 -14.09
CA SER A 35 10.79 -3.23 -14.53
C SER A 35 9.82 -2.38 -13.72
N GLU A 36 8.57 -2.81 -13.57
CA GLU A 36 7.57 -2.10 -12.77
C GLU A 36 7.99 -2.02 -11.28
N ILE A 37 8.57 -3.10 -10.72
CA ILE A 37 9.13 -3.11 -9.37
C ILE A 37 10.23 -2.07 -9.24
N LYS A 38 11.21 -2.06 -10.16
CA LYS A 38 12.31 -1.07 -10.14
C LYS A 38 11.78 0.36 -10.17
N LYS A 39 10.78 0.65 -11.01
CA LYS A 39 10.19 1.99 -11.07
C LYS A 39 9.48 2.34 -9.74
N ALA A 40 8.79 1.39 -9.11
CA ALA A 40 8.15 1.61 -7.81
C ALA A 40 9.18 1.95 -6.73
N PHE A 41 10.31 1.24 -6.68
CA PHE A 41 11.42 1.57 -5.77
C PHE A 41 11.96 2.97 -6.03
N VAL A 42 12.21 3.35 -7.29
CA VAL A 42 12.71 4.70 -7.62
C VAL A 42 11.75 5.79 -7.16
N MET A 43 10.44 5.65 -7.39
CA MET A 43 9.45 6.64 -6.96
C MET A 43 9.29 6.71 -5.44
N MET A 44 9.47 5.57 -4.76
CA MET A 44 9.34 5.49 -3.30
C MET A 44 10.57 5.97 -2.55
N THR A 45 11.76 6.00 -3.16
CA THR A 45 13.01 6.43 -2.50
C THR A 45 12.83 7.76 -1.73
N PRO A 46 13.26 7.85 -0.45
CA PRO A 46 14.08 6.89 0.30
C PRO A 46 13.34 5.66 0.85
N GLY A 47 12.00 5.67 0.78
CA GLY A 47 11.13 4.52 0.98
C GLY A 47 9.69 4.90 1.35
N PRO A 48 8.76 3.93 1.35
CA PRO A 48 7.35 4.16 1.70
C PRO A 48 7.12 4.33 3.20
N HIS A 49 6.10 5.11 3.55
CA HIS A 49 5.56 5.23 4.91
C HIS A 49 4.52 4.15 5.21
N ALA A 50 3.83 3.66 4.18
CA ALA A 50 2.91 2.54 4.27
C ALA A 50 2.98 1.65 3.02
N ILE A 51 2.92 0.34 3.24
CA ILE A 51 2.79 -0.68 2.20
C ILE A 51 1.43 -1.33 2.40
N ILE A 52 0.54 -1.18 1.43
CA ILE A 52 -0.87 -1.51 1.59
C ILE A 52 -1.26 -2.62 0.61
N LEU A 53 -1.85 -3.68 1.13
CA LEU A 53 -2.57 -4.68 0.34
C LEU A 53 -4.07 -4.42 0.45
N VAL A 54 -4.75 -4.30 -0.69
CA VAL A 54 -6.19 -4.02 -0.75
C VAL A 54 -6.93 -5.28 -1.19
N ILE A 55 -7.81 -5.80 -0.33
CA ILE A 55 -8.54 -7.06 -0.49
C ILE A 55 -10.04 -6.76 -0.46
N ARG A 56 -10.84 -7.45 -1.27
CA ARG A 56 -12.30 -7.39 -1.14
C ARG A 56 -12.78 -8.31 -0.02
N ILE A 57 -13.73 -7.85 0.79
CA ILE A 57 -14.41 -8.73 1.76
C ILE A 57 -14.99 -9.96 1.07
N GLY A 58 -14.82 -11.13 1.69
CA GLY A 58 -15.28 -12.41 1.15
C GLY A 58 -14.45 -12.98 -0.02
N ARG A 59 -13.45 -12.25 -0.54
CA ARG A 59 -12.63 -12.68 -1.67
C ARG A 59 -11.13 -12.52 -1.37
N TYR A 60 -10.60 -13.46 -0.61
CA TYR A 60 -9.15 -13.67 -0.46
C TYR A 60 -8.73 -14.88 -1.31
N GLY A 61 -8.05 -14.59 -2.43
CA GLY A 61 -7.69 -15.55 -3.47
C GLY A 61 -6.19 -15.84 -3.54
N SER A 62 -5.82 -16.61 -4.57
CA SER A 62 -4.41 -16.86 -4.90
C SER A 62 -3.68 -15.57 -5.29
N GLU A 63 -4.37 -14.65 -5.97
CA GLU A 63 -3.81 -13.36 -6.40
C GLU A 63 -3.38 -12.51 -5.19
N ASP A 64 -4.17 -12.47 -4.11
CA ASP A 64 -3.83 -11.76 -2.86
C ASP A 64 -2.60 -12.38 -2.19
N ARG A 65 -2.52 -13.71 -2.17
CA ARG A 65 -1.37 -14.45 -1.63
C ARG A 65 -0.11 -14.18 -2.44
N ASP A 66 -0.20 -14.25 -3.76
CA ASP A 66 0.92 -14.01 -4.66
C ASP A 66 1.44 -12.58 -4.49
N THR A 67 0.53 -11.62 -4.32
CA THR A 67 0.86 -10.22 -4.05
C THR A 67 1.62 -10.04 -2.75
N ALA A 68 1.11 -10.61 -1.64
CA ALA A 68 1.79 -10.57 -0.35
C ALA A 68 3.18 -11.23 -0.41
N ASN A 69 3.32 -12.35 -1.13
CA ASN A 69 4.58 -13.04 -1.31
C ASN A 69 5.59 -12.22 -2.12
N ILE A 70 5.14 -11.50 -3.15
CA ILE A 70 6.01 -10.63 -3.94
C ILE A 70 6.45 -9.43 -3.08
N PHE A 71 5.58 -8.82 -2.27
CA PHE A 71 6.02 -7.80 -1.31
C PHE A 71 7.11 -8.33 -0.37
N LEU A 72 6.90 -9.48 0.25
CA LEU A 72 7.91 -10.10 1.11
C LEU A 72 9.20 -10.44 0.38
N LYS A 73 9.13 -10.87 -0.88
CA LYS A 73 10.30 -11.21 -1.70
C LYS A 73 11.20 -10.01 -1.98
N TYR A 74 10.63 -8.85 -2.29
CA TYR A 74 11.40 -7.67 -2.71
C TYR A 74 11.65 -6.67 -1.58
N PHE A 75 10.72 -6.55 -0.63
CA PHE A 75 10.84 -5.68 0.54
C PHE A 75 11.29 -6.43 1.80
N GLY A 76 11.56 -7.74 1.73
CA GLY A 76 12.02 -8.49 2.90
C GLY A 76 10.94 -8.63 3.99
N LYS A 77 11.32 -9.11 5.17
CA LYS A 77 10.36 -9.27 6.29
C LYS A 77 10.19 -7.99 7.08
N GLU A 78 11.16 -7.11 7.02
CA GLU A 78 11.22 -5.84 7.74
C GLU A 78 10.10 -4.90 7.30
N MET A 79 9.60 -5.05 6.06
CA MET A 79 8.42 -4.30 5.60
C MET A 79 7.18 -4.52 6.47
N LEU A 80 7.12 -5.61 7.23
CA LEU A 80 5.98 -5.93 8.08
C LEU A 80 5.76 -4.87 9.16
N SER A 81 6.75 -4.03 9.50
CA SER A 81 6.54 -2.88 10.41
C SER A 81 5.76 -1.73 9.78
N HIS A 82 5.66 -1.68 8.45
CA HIS A 82 4.96 -0.64 7.67
C HIS A 82 3.83 -1.22 6.81
N PHE A 83 3.44 -2.48 7.06
CA PHE A 83 2.43 -3.20 6.29
C PHE A 83 1.02 -3.00 6.83
N PHE A 84 0.07 -2.81 5.91
CA PHE A 84 -1.34 -2.63 6.20
C PHE A 84 -2.18 -3.50 5.27
N VAL A 85 -3.32 -3.96 5.75
CA VAL A 85 -4.32 -4.65 4.93
C VAL A 85 -5.62 -3.86 4.97
N ILE A 86 -6.08 -3.40 3.81
CA ILE A 86 -7.36 -2.72 3.68
C ILE A 86 -8.36 -3.68 3.05
N PHE A 87 -9.51 -3.78 3.69
CA PHE A 87 -10.65 -4.52 3.21
C PHE A 87 -11.65 -3.56 2.59
N THR A 88 -12.07 -3.76 1.36
CA THR A 88 -13.16 -2.98 0.73
C THR A 88 -14.45 -3.80 0.70
N GLY A 89 -15.57 -3.14 0.38
CA GLY A 89 -16.90 -3.75 0.54
C GLY A 89 -17.33 -3.80 2.00
N GLY A 90 -16.89 -2.83 2.81
CA GLY A 90 -17.22 -2.75 4.24
C GLY A 90 -18.72 -2.60 4.52
N ASP A 91 -19.51 -2.19 3.54
CA ASP A 91 -20.98 -2.24 3.59
C ASP A 91 -21.53 -3.67 3.68
N GLU A 92 -20.78 -4.67 3.21
CA GLU A 92 -21.16 -6.09 3.23
C GLU A 92 -20.82 -6.77 4.58
N LEU A 93 -20.36 -6.00 5.57
CA LEU A 93 -20.11 -6.52 6.91
C LEU A 93 -21.38 -6.64 7.76
N ASP A 94 -22.54 -6.13 7.32
CA ASP A 94 -23.82 -6.16 8.04
C ASP A 94 -23.71 -5.70 9.51
N GLY A 95 -22.88 -4.69 9.76
CA GLY A 95 -22.61 -4.15 11.11
C GLY A 95 -21.59 -4.95 11.94
N GLN A 96 -21.05 -6.05 11.41
CA GLN A 96 -19.97 -6.80 12.05
C GLN A 96 -18.64 -6.04 11.95
N ASN A 97 -17.84 -6.10 13.01
CA ASN A 97 -16.47 -5.59 12.99
C ASN A 97 -15.56 -6.53 12.18
N ILE A 98 -14.72 -5.98 11.30
CA ILE A 98 -13.78 -6.74 10.45
C ILE A 98 -12.83 -7.62 11.26
N HIS A 99 -12.37 -7.18 12.43
CA HIS A 99 -11.52 -8.00 13.31
C HIS A 99 -12.27 -9.23 13.83
N THR A 100 -13.57 -9.11 14.11
CA THR A 100 -14.40 -10.25 14.54
C THR A 100 -14.60 -11.23 13.40
N LEU A 101 -14.90 -10.73 12.19
CA LEU A 101 -15.02 -11.57 11.00
C LEU A 101 -13.73 -12.38 10.76
N LEU A 102 -12.57 -11.72 10.81
CA LEU A 102 -11.28 -12.34 10.53
C LEU A 102 -10.79 -13.27 11.66
N LYS A 103 -11.28 -13.11 12.89
CA LYS A 103 -11.03 -14.09 13.97
C LYS A 103 -11.79 -15.39 13.74
N ASN A 104 -12.96 -15.32 13.11
CA ASN A 104 -13.85 -16.46 12.91
C ASN A 104 -13.71 -17.12 11.53
N THR A 105 -12.85 -16.60 10.65
CA THR A 105 -12.63 -17.19 9.33
C THR A 105 -11.82 -18.49 9.42
N GLU A 106 -12.19 -19.50 8.65
CA GLU A 106 -11.42 -20.76 8.52
C GLU A 106 -10.20 -20.60 7.59
N GLN A 107 -10.01 -19.43 6.97
CA GLN A 107 -8.90 -19.16 6.07
C GLN A 107 -7.61 -18.87 6.84
N GLU A 108 -6.85 -19.91 7.20
CA GLU A 108 -5.61 -19.80 8.00
C GLU A 108 -4.59 -18.82 7.41
N GLU A 109 -4.43 -18.80 6.08
CA GLU A 109 -3.50 -17.89 5.41
C GLU A 109 -3.94 -16.42 5.50
N LEU A 110 -5.25 -16.14 5.52
CA LEU A 110 -5.76 -14.79 5.74
C LEU A 110 -5.51 -14.36 7.19
N GLN A 111 -5.74 -15.25 8.16
CA GLN A 111 -5.41 -14.96 9.55
C GLN A 111 -3.92 -14.69 9.75
N LYS A 112 -3.05 -15.45 9.06
CA LYS A 112 -1.60 -15.25 9.08
C LYS A 112 -1.21 -13.90 8.50
N LEU A 113 -1.81 -13.49 7.39
CA LEU A 113 -1.61 -12.15 6.81
C LEU A 113 -1.99 -11.03 7.80
N VAL A 114 -3.12 -11.18 8.50
CA VAL A 114 -3.59 -10.21 9.52
C VAL A 114 -2.66 -10.15 10.73
N ARG A 115 -2.11 -11.30 11.16
CA ARG A 115 -1.08 -11.34 12.21
C ARG A 115 0.19 -10.64 11.76
N ASN A 116 0.61 -10.88 10.52
CA ASN A 116 1.79 -10.27 9.91
C ASN A 116 1.66 -8.75 9.79
N SER A 117 0.45 -8.22 9.58
CA SER A 117 0.20 -6.77 9.61
C SER A 117 0.09 -6.18 11.02
N SER A 118 0.43 -6.94 12.07
CA SER A 118 0.24 -6.53 13.47
C SER A 118 -1.16 -5.97 13.75
N SER A 119 -2.19 -6.55 13.10
CA SER A 119 -3.58 -6.08 13.18
C SER A 119 -3.82 -4.64 12.70
N ARG A 120 -2.93 -4.06 11.87
CA ARG A 120 -3.17 -2.81 11.14
C ARG A 120 -4.06 -3.09 9.93
N ILE A 121 -5.35 -3.26 10.23
CA ILE A 121 -6.39 -3.56 9.26
C ILE A 121 -7.51 -2.53 9.34
N VAL A 122 -8.10 -2.18 8.21
CA VAL A 122 -9.25 -1.27 8.12
C VAL A 122 -10.23 -1.82 7.10
N ALA A 123 -11.54 -1.69 7.37
CA ALA A 123 -12.57 -1.97 6.40
C ALA A 123 -13.19 -0.67 5.87
N PHE A 124 -13.18 -0.50 4.55
CA PHE A 124 -13.75 0.62 3.83
C PHE A 124 -15.11 0.24 3.25
N ASN A 125 -16.15 0.93 3.71
CA ASN A 125 -17.44 0.99 3.06
C ASN A 125 -17.35 1.99 1.90
N ASN A 126 -17.25 1.47 0.67
CA ASN A 126 -17.11 2.26 -0.55
C ASN A 126 -18.42 2.92 -1.02
N LYS A 127 -19.56 2.57 -0.41
CA LYS A 127 -20.86 3.23 -0.66
C LYS A 127 -21.09 4.42 0.28
N SER A 128 -20.27 4.55 1.32
CA SER A 128 -20.34 5.65 2.26
C SER A 128 -19.56 6.85 1.74
N SER A 129 -20.18 8.02 1.73
CA SER A 129 -19.50 9.30 1.48
C SER A 129 -18.81 9.85 2.73
N ASN A 130 -18.79 9.09 3.84
CA ASN A 130 -18.21 9.54 5.09
C ASN A 130 -16.67 9.60 5.00
N PRO A 131 -16.06 10.80 5.09
CA PRO A 131 -14.62 10.98 4.98
C PRO A 131 -13.85 10.42 6.20
N SER A 132 -14.53 10.02 7.28
CA SER A 132 -13.87 9.53 8.51
C SER A 132 -13.03 8.27 8.28
N GLN A 133 -13.38 7.41 7.33
CA GLN A 133 -12.64 6.17 7.04
C GLN A 133 -11.24 6.47 6.50
N VAL A 134 -11.14 7.44 5.59
CA VAL A 134 -9.86 7.92 5.07
C VAL A 134 -9.05 8.58 6.19
N LYS A 135 -9.71 9.39 7.02
CA LYS A 135 -9.06 10.04 8.16
C LYS A 135 -8.46 9.01 9.13
N GLU A 136 -9.21 7.98 9.48
CA GLU A 136 -8.75 6.88 10.35
C GLU A 136 -7.55 6.14 9.75
N LEU A 137 -7.57 5.86 8.45
CA LEU A 137 -6.42 5.25 7.76
C LEU A 137 -5.17 6.13 7.86
N ILE A 138 -5.31 7.45 7.60
CA ILE A 138 -4.19 8.38 7.67
C ILE A 138 -3.65 8.46 9.10
N GLU A 139 -4.51 8.61 10.11
CA GLU A 139 -4.11 8.63 11.53
C GLU A 139 -3.40 7.33 11.93
N MET A 140 -3.89 6.18 11.45
CA MET A 140 -3.26 4.88 11.69
C MET A 140 -1.87 4.78 11.05
N ILE A 141 -1.68 5.32 9.83
CA ILE A 141 -0.38 5.38 9.16
C ILE A 141 0.58 6.29 9.94
N GLU A 142 0.15 7.49 10.32
CA GLU A 142 0.98 8.45 11.07
C GLU A 142 1.42 7.88 12.43
N GLU A 143 0.48 7.26 13.15
CA GLU A 143 0.76 6.60 14.41
C GLU A 143 1.75 5.44 14.23
N ASN A 144 1.63 4.66 13.15
CA ASN A 144 2.60 3.62 12.84
C ASN A 144 3.98 4.19 12.50
N VAL A 145 4.06 5.29 11.75
CA VAL A 145 5.32 6.00 11.48
C VAL A 145 5.95 6.47 12.79
N ARG A 146 5.16 7.04 13.70
CA ARG A 146 5.63 7.47 15.03
C ARG A 146 6.17 6.30 15.86
N ARG A 147 5.49 5.15 15.87
CA ARG A 147 5.98 3.92 16.53
C ARG A 147 7.28 3.40 15.93
N ASN A 148 7.49 3.62 14.64
CA ASN A 148 8.73 3.32 13.94
C ASN A 148 9.78 4.45 14.05
N GLY A 149 9.69 5.31 15.07
CA GLY A 149 10.66 6.37 15.32
C GLY A 149 10.60 7.55 14.34
N GLY A 150 9.47 7.73 13.64
CA GLY A 150 9.31 8.75 12.61
C GLY A 150 9.88 8.36 11.25
N MET A 151 10.28 7.09 11.06
CA MET A 151 11.01 6.64 9.88
C MET A 151 10.09 5.96 8.85
N HIS A 152 10.37 6.21 7.58
CA HIS A 152 9.87 5.39 6.46
C HIS A 152 10.55 4.01 6.47
N TYR A 153 9.91 3.03 5.83
CA TYR A 153 10.55 1.73 5.58
C TYR A 153 11.71 1.91 4.60
N SER A 154 12.83 1.21 4.82
CA SER A 154 13.96 1.20 3.88
C SER A 154 14.70 -0.14 3.90
N ASN A 155 15.41 -0.45 2.81
CA ASN A 155 16.28 -1.62 2.67
C ASN A 155 17.50 -1.33 1.79
N ALA A 156 18.30 -2.36 1.51
CA ALA A 156 19.49 -2.23 0.67
C ALA A 156 19.19 -1.68 -0.74
N ILE A 157 18.05 -2.05 -1.33
CA ILE A 157 17.65 -1.58 -2.66
C ILE A 157 17.35 -0.09 -2.62
N PHE A 158 16.57 0.37 -1.64
CA PHE A 158 16.27 1.79 -1.45
C PHE A 158 17.54 2.62 -1.23
N LYS A 159 18.45 2.15 -0.36
CA LYS A 159 19.73 2.83 -0.09
C LYS A 159 20.60 2.95 -1.34
N GLU A 160 20.65 1.90 -2.16
CA GLU A 160 21.44 1.92 -3.40
C GLU A 160 20.85 2.88 -4.44
N ILE A 161 19.52 2.91 -4.58
CA ILE A 161 18.86 3.87 -5.46
C ILE A 161 19.09 5.30 -4.96
N GLU A 162 18.94 5.54 -3.66
CA GLU A 162 19.18 6.84 -3.05
C GLU A 162 20.61 7.33 -3.30
N ARG A 163 21.60 6.45 -3.15
CA ARG A 163 23.01 6.74 -3.45
C ARG A 163 23.22 7.16 -4.91
N LYS A 164 22.68 6.40 -5.86
CA LYS A 164 22.78 6.70 -7.30
C LYS A 164 22.13 8.02 -7.67
N LEU A 165 20.93 8.27 -7.14
CA LEU A 165 20.21 9.52 -7.36
C LEU A 165 21.00 10.73 -6.83
N LYS A 166 21.65 10.60 -5.67
CA LYS A 166 22.55 11.62 -5.12
C LYS A 166 23.78 11.86 -6.00
N GLU A 167 24.40 10.81 -6.53
CA GLU A 167 25.58 10.91 -7.42
C GLU A 167 25.26 11.58 -8.76
N GLU A 168 24.07 11.34 -9.30
CA GLU A 168 23.61 11.91 -10.56
C GLU A 168 23.00 13.32 -10.40
N ASN A 169 22.94 13.87 -9.17
CA ASN A 169 22.19 15.09 -8.81
C ASN A 169 20.72 15.05 -9.26
N THR A 170 20.14 13.85 -9.35
CA THR A 170 18.76 13.63 -9.77
C THR A 170 17.94 13.38 -8.51
N THR A 171 16.95 14.22 -8.23
CA THR A 171 15.89 13.78 -7.31
C THR A 171 15.06 12.72 -8.01
N PRO A 172 14.45 11.75 -7.30
CA PRO A 172 13.35 10.98 -7.88
C PRO A 172 12.37 11.96 -8.53
N LYS A 173 11.59 11.54 -9.54
CA LYS A 173 10.42 12.31 -10.01
C LYS A 173 9.38 12.38 -8.88
N GLN A 174 9.73 13.07 -7.82
CA GLN A 174 8.83 13.59 -6.83
C GLN A 174 8.13 14.72 -7.57
N VAL A 175 6.79 14.70 -7.51
CA VAL A 175 6.05 15.95 -7.57
C VAL A 175 6.78 16.90 -6.61
N LYS A 176 7.24 18.05 -7.13
CA LYS A 176 8.13 18.97 -6.41
C LYS A 176 7.70 19.04 -4.94
N GLU A 177 8.60 18.75 -4.00
CA GLU A 177 8.46 19.17 -2.61
C GLU A 177 8.40 20.70 -2.62
N GLY A 178 7.21 21.24 -2.89
CA GLY A 178 6.91 22.63 -2.74
C GLY A 178 7.05 22.95 -1.26
N SER A 179 7.81 24.00 -0.98
CA SER A 179 7.96 24.71 0.29
C SER A 179 6.61 24.94 0.99
N PHE A 180 6.04 23.92 1.65
CA PHE A 180 4.83 24.04 2.48
C PHE A 180 4.86 22.96 3.57
N GLY A 181 4.58 23.35 4.81
CA GLY A 181 4.88 22.61 6.06
C GLY A 181 4.06 21.36 6.37
N GLY A 182 3.68 20.56 5.38
CA GLY A 182 3.00 19.27 5.58
C GLY A 182 3.91 18.06 5.34
N THR A 183 3.82 17.02 6.18
CA THR A 183 4.52 15.75 5.97
C THR A 183 3.95 15.02 4.76
N LEU A 184 4.80 14.66 3.78
CA LEU A 184 4.42 13.82 2.65
C LEU A 184 4.43 12.34 3.07
N LEU A 185 3.26 11.70 3.06
CA LEU A 185 3.16 10.25 3.19
C LEU A 185 3.32 9.59 1.83
N LYS A 186 4.09 8.51 1.78
CA LYS A 186 4.34 7.73 0.57
C LYS A 186 3.72 6.35 0.75
N VAL A 187 2.75 6.03 -0.08
CA VAL A 187 1.96 4.82 0.04
C VAL A 187 2.13 4.01 -1.24
N ILE A 188 2.57 2.76 -1.09
CA ILE A 188 2.51 1.79 -2.18
C ILE A 188 1.30 0.90 -1.98
N THR A 189 0.54 0.68 -3.04
CA THR A 189 -0.69 -0.11 -3.02
C THR A 189 -0.76 -1.07 -4.20
N ALA A 190 -1.40 -2.21 -3.97
CA ALA A 190 -1.60 -3.29 -4.92
C ALA A 190 -3.07 -3.75 -4.87
N PRO A 191 -3.97 -3.11 -5.64
CA PRO A 191 -5.36 -3.52 -5.76
C PRO A 191 -5.50 -4.75 -6.67
N ILE A 192 -6.26 -5.75 -6.23
CA ILE A 192 -6.53 -6.98 -6.99
C ILE A 192 -7.98 -6.99 -7.50
N TRP A 193 -8.26 -6.09 -8.42
CA TRP A 193 -9.61 -5.88 -8.97
C TRP A 193 -9.64 -6.16 -10.48
N GLY A 194 -8.92 -7.15 -10.99
CA GLY A 194 -8.91 -7.42 -12.42
C GLY A 194 -8.28 -6.29 -13.27
N PRO A 195 -8.16 -6.48 -14.60
CA PRO A 195 -7.15 -5.79 -15.40
C PRO A 195 -7.49 -4.35 -15.85
N PHE A 196 -8.56 -3.71 -15.35
CA PHE A 196 -9.09 -2.46 -15.92
C PHE A 196 -9.29 -1.28 -14.95
N TYR A 197 -8.83 -1.36 -13.71
CA TYR A 197 -9.04 -0.26 -12.76
C TYR A 197 -8.04 0.90 -12.94
N LEU A 198 -8.55 2.12 -12.75
CA LEU A 198 -7.76 3.35 -12.77
C LEU A 198 -7.29 3.70 -11.35
N LEU A 199 -6.12 4.34 -11.21
CA LEU A 199 -5.61 4.84 -9.92
C LEU A 199 -6.64 5.75 -9.22
N GLY A 200 -7.42 6.51 -9.99
CA GLY A 200 -8.52 7.33 -9.47
C GLY A 200 -9.59 6.52 -8.74
N GLU A 201 -9.94 5.31 -9.20
CA GLU A 201 -10.94 4.47 -8.52
C GLU A 201 -10.40 3.89 -7.22
N LEU A 202 -9.10 3.58 -7.16
CA LEU A 202 -8.43 3.16 -5.93
C LEU A 202 -8.37 4.30 -4.91
N ILE A 203 -8.08 5.52 -5.38
CA ILE A 203 -8.13 6.72 -4.57
C ILE A 203 -9.56 6.93 -4.09
N ASP A 204 -10.56 6.98 -4.96
CA ASP A 204 -11.96 7.13 -4.53
C ASP A 204 -12.42 6.02 -3.55
N ALA A 205 -11.89 4.82 -3.70
CA ALA A 205 -12.19 3.71 -2.81
C ALA A 205 -11.50 3.78 -1.43
N VAL A 206 -10.35 4.46 -1.29
CA VAL A 206 -9.48 4.35 -0.11
C VAL A 206 -8.96 5.69 0.44
N PHE A 207 -8.92 6.75 -0.38
CA PHE A 207 -8.26 8.03 -0.14
C PHE A 207 -9.06 9.28 -0.60
#